data_AF-A0A094ZRF9-F1
#
_entry.id   AF-A0A094ZRF9-F1
#
_cell.length_a   1.000
_cell.length_b   1.000
_cell.length_c   1.000
_cell.angle_alpha   90.00
_cell.angle_beta   90.00
_cell.angle_gamma   90.00
#
_symmetry.space_group_name_H-M   'P 1'
#
loop_
_entity.id
_entity.type
_entity.pdbx_description
1 polymer ?
#
loop_
_entity_poly.entity_id
_entity_poly.type
_entity_poly.pdbx_seq_one_letter_code
_entity_poly.pdbx_strand_id
1 'polypeptide(L)'
;MDGIDGRTHHIHLPSLEATTDAPMGAIVELRRFEDAKGRARVALAVRSDFTLDQQVEAQGATWLDRQAVAKEQPELGGGFGAEVRDAMRQRVDYLAREGFAQREGGERVKFERGLLTALRNREVRALGERLALQEGKAFDFVAPGDNVAGVYRKRLALASGRYAMIDNGLGFQLVPWTPSLEKQICNAVSGVAKSNASIAWEFSQRREAGIAM
;
A
#
# COMPACT_ATOMS: atom_id res chain seq x y z
N MET A 1 -10.89 8.95 -16.42
CA MET A 1 -10.79 8.58 -14.99
C MET A 1 -11.90 9.28 -14.27
N ASP A 2 -12.67 8.59 -13.46
CA ASP A 2 -13.75 9.21 -12.71
C ASP A 2 -13.21 9.79 -11.40
N GLY A 3 -13.45 11.08 -11.20
CA GLY A 3 -12.96 11.84 -10.07
C GLY A 3 -13.94 11.80 -8.89
N ILE A 4 -13.40 11.91 -7.68
CA ILE A 4 -14.20 12.00 -6.45
C ILE A 4 -15.05 13.30 -6.40
N ASP A 5 -14.74 14.26 -7.27
CA ASP A 5 -15.54 15.46 -7.53
C ASP A 5 -16.78 15.19 -8.40
N GLY A 6 -16.97 13.95 -8.84
CA GLY A 6 -18.08 13.51 -9.69
C GLY A 6 -17.91 13.81 -11.17
N ARG A 7 -16.71 14.17 -11.61
CA ARG A 7 -16.41 14.47 -13.02
C ARG A 7 -15.49 13.41 -13.62
N THR A 8 -15.66 13.15 -14.92
CA THR A 8 -14.70 12.34 -15.68
C THR A 8 -13.55 13.21 -16.18
N HIS A 9 -12.33 12.86 -15.81
CA HIS A 9 -11.09 13.52 -16.18
C HIS A 9 -10.34 12.74 -17.26
N HIS A 10 -9.94 13.42 -18.33
CA HIS A 10 -8.99 12.92 -19.31
C HIS A 10 -7.61 13.50 -19.01
N ILE A 11 -6.66 12.63 -18.66
CA ILE A 11 -5.33 13.04 -18.22
C ILE A 11 -4.32 12.62 -19.27
N HIS A 12 -3.57 13.59 -19.78
CA HIS A 12 -2.42 13.33 -20.63
C HIS A 12 -1.16 13.20 -19.76
N LEU A 13 -0.45 12.09 -19.88
CA LEU A 13 0.79 11.84 -19.15
C LEU A 13 1.97 11.91 -20.13
N PRO A 14 3.04 12.65 -19.78
CA PRO A 14 4.11 12.96 -20.72
C PRO A 14 5.06 11.80 -21.02
N SER A 15 5.02 10.72 -20.23
CA SER A 15 5.87 9.54 -20.39
C SER A 15 5.25 8.31 -19.74
N LEU A 16 5.75 7.11 -20.11
CA LEU A 16 5.38 5.86 -19.44
C LEU A 16 5.78 5.85 -17.96
N GLU A 17 6.89 6.51 -17.59
CA GLU A 17 7.30 6.63 -16.18
C GLU A 17 6.35 7.50 -15.34
N ALA A 18 5.55 8.37 -16.00
CA ALA A 18 4.53 9.17 -15.36
C ALA A 18 3.18 8.41 -15.22
N THR A 19 3.07 7.24 -15.84
CA THR A 19 1.93 6.33 -15.65
C THR A 19 2.13 5.47 -14.41
N THR A 20 1.23 4.53 -14.20
CA THR A 20 1.30 3.57 -13.11
C THR A 20 1.01 2.17 -13.63
N ASP A 21 1.56 1.18 -12.95
CA ASP A 21 1.25 -0.24 -13.10
C ASP A 21 0.03 -0.68 -12.28
N ALA A 22 -0.78 0.28 -11.81
CA ALA A 22 -1.99 0.01 -11.06
C ALA A 22 -2.99 -0.81 -11.91
N PRO A 23 -3.67 -1.81 -11.32
CA PRO A 23 -4.70 -2.55 -12.03
C PRO A 23 -5.92 -1.65 -12.31
N MET A 24 -6.77 -2.10 -13.22
CA MET A 24 -8.06 -1.45 -13.46
C MET A 24 -8.89 -1.39 -12.18
N GLY A 25 -9.53 -0.25 -11.93
CA GLY A 25 -10.32 0.01 -10.73
C GLY A 25 -9.52 0.39 -9.48
N ALA A 26 -8.18 0.44 -9.58
CA ALA A 26 -7.33 1.00 -8.53
C ALA A 26 -7.68 2.46 -8.21
N ILE A 27 -7.46 2.86 -6.96
CA ILE A 27 -7.57 4.26 -6.54
C ILE A 27 -6.22 4.94 -6.78
N VAL A 28 -6.24 6.00 -7.58
CA VAL A 28 -5.05 6.79 -7.92
C VAL A 28 -5.27 8.27 -7.60
N GLU A 29 -4.17 8.97 -7.39
CA GLU A 29 -4.16 10.42 -7.19
C GLU A 29 -3.25 11.06 -8.22
N LEU A 30 -3.77 12.08 -8.89
CA LEU A 30 -2.97 12.91 -9.78
C LEU A 30 -2.12 13.87 -8.95
N ARG A 31 -0.80 13.67 -8.95
CA ARG A 31 0.14 14.54 -8.24
C ARG A 31 0.82 15.49 -9.20
N ARG A 32 0.89 16.77 -8.81
CA ARG A 32 1.74 17.78 -9.45
C ARG A 32 2.93 18.08 -8.54
N PHE A 33 4.13 18.11 -9.10
CA PHE A 33 5.36 18.36 -8.37
C PHE A 33 6.42 18.97 -9.29
N GLU A 34 7.49 19.52 -8.73
CA GLU A 34 8.64 19.98 -9.50
C GLU A 34 9.73 18.90 -9.49
N ASP A 35 10.32 18.60 -10.65
CA ASP A 35 11.48 17.73 -10.72
C ASP A 35 12.75 18.44 -10.21
N ALA A 36 13.86 17.69 -10.11
CA ALA A 36 15.14 18.24 -9.63
C ALA A 36 15.68 19.41 -10.49
N LYS A 37 15.11 19.66 -11.67
CA LYS A 37 15.44 20.78 -12.57
C LYS A 37 14.41 21.91 -12.50
N GLY A 38 13.51 21.88 -11.52
CA GLY A 38 12.45 22.89 -11.32
C GLY A 38 11.33 22.83 -12.36
N ARG A 39 11.20 21.73 -13.11
CA ARG A 39 10.14 21.62 -14.12
C ARG A 39 8.90 21.01 -13.51
N ALA A 40 7.74 21.63 -13.77
CA ALA A 40 6.46 21.07 -13.38
C ALA A 40 6.24 19.70 -14.04
N ARG A 41 5.95 18.70 -13.22
CA ARG A 41 5.65 17.32 -13.60
C ARG A 41 4.31 16.90 -13.04
N VAL A 42 3.71 15.93 -13.72
CA VAL A 42 2.47 15.28 -13.34
C VAL A 42 2.73 13.77 -13.31
N ALA A 43 2.27 13.10 -12.26
CA ALA A 43 2.34 11.65 -12.15
C ALA A 43 1.10 11.10 -11.46
N LEU A 44 0.75 9.85 -11.76
CA LEU A 44 -0.26 9.11 -11.03
C LEU A 44 0.36 8.36 -9.85
N ALA A 45 -0.08 8.69 -8.64
CA ALA A 45 0.29 7.96 -7.44
C ALA A 45 -0.79 6.95 -7.08
N VAL A 46 -0.41 5.67 -6.97
CA VAL A 46 -1.33 4.63 -6.50
C VAL A 46 -1.61 4.82 -5.02
N ARG A 47 -2.89 4.93 -4.67
CA ARG A 47 -3.36 4.97 -3.28
C ARG A 47 -3.88 3.62 -2.81
N SER A 48 -4.42 2.81 -3.72
CA SER A 48 -4.88 1.44 -3.48
C SER A 48 -4.90 0.66 -4.79
N ASP A 49 -4.34 -0.55 -4.81
CA ASP A 49 -4.53 -1.48 -5.95
C ASP A 49 -5.93 -2.14 -5.92
N PHE A 50 -6.67 -2.01 -4.82
CA PHE A 50 -7.99 -2.61 -4.66
C PHE A 50 -9.05 -1.65 -5.18
N THR A 51 -10.05 -2.23 -5.85
CA THR A 51 -11.30 -1.56 -6.19
C THR A 51 -12.02 -1.07 -4.95
N LEU A 52 -12.99 -0.16 -5.13
CA LEU A 52 -13.76 0.38 -4.02
C LEU A 52 -14.52 -0.72 -3.26
N ASP A 53 -15.17 -1.63 -4.00
CA ASP A 53 -15.92 -2.75 -3.41
C ASP A 53 -15.03 -3.70 -2.62
N GLN A 54 -13.85 -4.04 -3.16
CA GLN A 54 -12.87 -4.87 -2.44
C GLN A 54 -12.40 -4.23 -1.13
N GLN A 55 -12.41 -2.90 -1.03
CA GLN A 55 -12.02 -2.20 0.19
C GLN A 55 -13.08 -2.28 1.29
N VAL A 56 -14.37 -2.40 0.96
CA VAL A 56 -15.46 -2.42 1.96
C VAL A 56 -15.23 -3.52 2.99
N GLU A 57 -14.90 -4.74 2.54
CA GLU A 57 -14.74 -5.93 3.41
C GLU A 57 -13.28 -6.35 3.62
N ALA A 58 -12.32 -5.55 3.17
CA ALA A 58 -10.91 -5.88 3.29
C ALA A 58 -10.46 -6.03 4.77
N GLN A 59 -9.69 -7.07 5.05
CA GLN A 59 -9.18 -7.30 6.42
C GLN A 59 -8.11 -6.26 6.84
N GLY A 60 -7.41 -5.67 5.86
CA GLY A 60 -6.35 -4.68 6.06
C GLY A 60 -6.79 -3.23 6.04
N ALA A 61 -5.83 -2.32 6.18
CA ALA A 61 -6.05 -0.88 6.22
C ALA A 61 -6.23 -0.29 4.81
N THR A 62 -7.44 0.12 4.46
CA THR A 62 -7.81 0.53 3.11
C THR A 62 -7.61 2.02 2.85
N TRP A 63 -7.77 2.47 1.60
CA TRP A 63 -7.78 3.90 1.30
C TRP A 63 -9.00 4.59 1.95
N LEU A 64 -10.14 3.92 2.04
CA LEU A 64 -11.33 4.42 2.76
C LEU A 64 -11.02 4.74 4.23
N ASP A 65 -10.30 3.84 4.92
CA ASP A 65 -9.93 4.02 6.33
C ASP A 65 -9.02 5.25 6.50
N ARG A 66 -8.11 5.49 5.54
CA ARG A 66 -7.24 6.66 5.53
C ARG A 66 -8.01 7.96 5.29
N GLN A 67 -9.03 7.95 4.43
CA GLN A 67 -9.92 9.10 4.23
C GLN A 67 -10.75 9.39 5.49
N ALA A 68 -11.28 8.35 6.14
CA ALA A 68 -12.11 8.49 7.32
C ALA A 68 -11.38 9.13 8.52
N VAL A 69 -10.09 8.84 8.69
CA VAL A 69 -9.27 9.38 9.78
C VAL A 69 -8.43 10.60 9.37
N ALA A 70 -8.53 11.05 8.12
CA ALA A 70 -7.82 12.23 7.65
C ALA A 70 -8.32 13.50 8.35
N LYS A 71 -7.41 14.43 8.64
CA LYS A 71 -7.76 15.74 9.23
C LYS A 71 -8.66 16.55 8.30
N GLU A 72 -8.39 16.47 7.00
CA GLU A 72 -9.14 17.14 5.95
C GLU A 72 -9.70 16.07 5.03
N GLN A 73 -11.02 15.95 5.03
CA GLN A 73 -11.73 15.04 4.13
C GLN A 73 -12.00 15.75 2.81
N PRO A 74 -11.78 15.08 1.67
CA PRO A 74 -12.07 15.67 0.37
C PRO A 74 -13.56 15.91 0.22
N GLU A 75 -13.93 16.98 -0.49
CA GLU A 75 -15.30 17.19 -0.90
C GLU A 75 -15.69 16.13 -1.93
N LEU A 76 -16.67 15.29 -1.57
CA LEU A 76 -17.18 14.23 -2.43
C LEU A 76 -18.37 14.78 -3.23
N GLY A 77 -18.25 14.77 -4.56
CA GLY A 77 -19.31 15.12 -5.48
C GLY A 77 -20.31 13.98 -5.74
N GLY A 78 -21.06 14.08 -6.84
CA GLY A 78 -21.88 12.99 -7.37
C GLY A 78 -21.04 11.90 -8.05
N GLY A 79 -21.68 10.98 -8.78
CA GLY A 79 -21.00 9.90 -9.52
C GLY A 79 -20.06 9.10 -8.61
N PHE A 80 -18.80 8.98 -9.00
CA PHE A 80 -17.78 8.27 -8.21
C PHE A 80 -17.62 8.83 -6.78
N GLY A 81 -17.84 10.13 -6.54
CA GLY A 81 -17.85 10.70 -5.19
C GLY A 81 -18.99 10.15 -4.32
N ALA A 82 -20.16 9.87 -4.90
CA ALA A 82 -21.27 9.24 -4.20
C ALA A 82 -20.96 7.76 -3.91
N GLU A 83 -20.38 7.04 -4.86
CA GLU A 83 -19.90 5.66 -4.66
C GLU A 83 -18.90 5.58 -3.50
N VAL A 84 -17.91 6.48 -3.47
CA VAL A 84 -16.94 6.57 -2.36
C VAL A 84 -17.64 6.81 -1.03
N ARG A 85 -18.63 7.72 -0.98
CA ARG A 85 -19.39 7.98 0.24
C ARG A 85 -20.15 6.75 0.71
N ASP A 86 -20.72 5.98 -0.21
CA ASP A 86 -21.47 4.76 0.07
C ASP A 86 -20.54 3.66 0.58
N ALA A 87 -19.41 3.46 -0.07
CA ALA A 87 -18.38 2.51 0.35
C ALA A 87 -17.79 2.87 1.72
N MET A 88 -17.57 4.17 2.02
CA MET A 88 -17.16 4.61 3.36
C MET A 88 -18.19 4.25 4.43
N ARG A 89 -19.50 4.41 4.16
CA ARG A 89 -20.54 4.02 5.12
C ARG A 89 -20.54 2.51 5.36
N GLN A 90 -20.48 1.71 4.30
CA GLN A 90 -20.41 0.25 4.41
C GLN A 90 -19.13 -0.21 5.11
N ARG A 91 -18.00 0.45 4.85
CA ARG A 91 -16.72 0.17 5.49
C ARG A 91 -16.78 0.44 6.99
N VAL A 92 -17.42 1.53 7.41
CA VAL A 92 -17.66 1.81 8.83
C VAL A 92 -18.48 0.70 9.47
N ASP A 93 -19.52 0.19 8.80
CA ASP A 93 -20.34 -0.90 9.32
C ASP A 93 -19.53 -2.20 9.45
N TYR A 94 -18.68 -2.50 8.47
CA TYR A 94 -17.72 -3.60 8.56
C TYR A 94 -16.78 -3.43 9.77
N LEU A 95 -16.15 -2.26 9.92
CA LEU A 95 -15.25 -1.99 11.04
C LEU A 95 -15.96 -2.05 12.39
N ALA A 96 -17.23 -1.65 12.47
CA ALA A 96 -18.01 -1.74 13.69
C ALA A 96 -18.30 -3.19 14.08
N ARG A 97 -18.64 -4.05 13.12
CA ARG A 97 -18.80 -5.50 13.36
C ARG A 97 -17.50 -6.15 13.82
N GLU A 98 -16.37 -5.69 13.29
CA GLU A 98 -15.03 -6.17 13.65
C GLU A 98 -14.47 -5.54 14.94
N GLY A 99 -15.24 -4.67 15.62
CA GLY A 99 -14.82 -4.02 16.87
C GLY A 99 -13.79 -2.91 16.73
N PHE A 100 -13.59 -2.38 15.52
CA PHE A 100 -12.67 -1.29 15.21
C PHE A 100 -13.31 0.11 15.12
N ALA A 101 -14.64 0.18 15.14
CA ALA A 101 -15.39 1.42 15.10
C ALA A 101 -16.66 1.36 15.94
N GLN A 102 -17.12 2.51 16.42
CA GLN A 102 -18.39 2.68 17.12
C GLN A 102 -19.12 3.90 16.56
N ARG A 103 -20.39 3.74 16.19
CA ARG A 103 -21.24 4.87 15.79
C ARG A 103 -21.71 5.63 17.04
N GLU A 104 -21.37 6.91 17.14
CA GLU A 104 -21.74 7.80 18.25
C GLU A 104 -22.96 8.65 17.90
N GLY A 105 -24.06 8.02 17.47
CA GLY A 105 -25.29 8.73 17.09
C GLY A 105 -25.16 9.62 15.83
N GLY A 106 -26.15 9.54 14.93
CA GLY A 106 -26.07 10.26 13.65
C GLY A 106 -24.87 9.81 12.80
N GLU A 107 -24.13 10.77 12.23
CA GLU A 107 -23.00 10.50 11.33
C GLU A 107 -21.63 10.38 12.02
N ARG A 108 -21.56 10.59 13.34
CA ARG A 108 -20.28 10.53 14.07
C ARG A 108 -19.84 9.09 14.28
N VAL A 109 -18.56 8.83 14.00
CA VAL A 109 -17.93 7.52 14.16
C VAL A 109 -16.66 7.69 14.98
N LYS A 110 -16.53 6.89 16.02
CA LYS A 110 -15.32 6.76 16.81
C LYS A 110 -14.55 5.53 16.35
N PHE A 111 -13.32 5.73 15.92
CA PHE A 111 -12.42 4.65 15.53
C PHE A 111 -11.49 4.25 16.67
N GLU A 112 -11.07 2.99 16.68
CA GLU A 112 -10.06 2.51 17.60
C GLU A 112 -8.72 3.25 17.44
N ARG A 113 -8.02 3.45 18.55
CA ARG A 113 -6.72 4.11 18.53
C ARG A 113 -5.72 3.23 17.79
N GLY A 114 -5.04 3.82 16.80
CA GLY A 114 -4.11 3.07 15.96
C GLY A 114 -4.77 2.12 14.95
N LEU A 115 -6.04 2.38 14.58
CA LEU A 115 -6.82 1.63 13.58
C LEU A 115 -5.98 1.13 12.39
N LEU A 116 -5.30 2.04 11.70
CA LEU A 116 -4.55 1.71 10.49
C LEU A 116 -3.42 0.71 10.76
N THR A 117 -2.73 0.86 11.89
CA THR A 117 -1.66 -0.07 12.30
C THR A 117 -2.22 -1.43 12.67
N ALA A 118 -3.33 -1.47 13.40
CA ALA A 118 -3.99 -2.71 13.82
C ALA A 118 -4.48 -3.53 12.61
N LEU A 119 -5.22 -2.89 11.69
CA LEU A 119 -5.71 -3.54 10.46
C LEU A 119 -4.56 -4.04 9.59
N ARG A 120 -3.51 -3.23 9.41
CA ARG A 120 -2.32 -3.63 8.65
C ARG A 120 -1.63 -4.85 9.25
N ASN A 121 -1.40 -4.84 10.56
CA ASN A 121 -0.73 -5.95 11.23
C ASN A 121 -1.57 -7.23 11.16
N ARG A 122 -2.90 -7.11 11.25
CA ARG A 122 -3.84 -8.23 11.06
C ARG A 122 -3.72 -8.84 9.66
N GLU A 123 -3.77 -8.01 8.62
CA GLU A 123 -3.67 -8.48 7.22
C GLU A 123 -2.31 -9.12 6.91
N VAL A 124 -1.22 -8.47 7.31
CA VAL A 124 0.14 -8.99 7.08
C VAL A 124 0.37 -10.30 7.81
N ARG A 125 -0.12 -10.43 9.05
CA ARG A 125 -0.04 -11.68 9.82
C ARG A 125 -0.81 -12.81 9.14
N ALA A 126 -2.08 -12.57 8.79
CA ALA A 126 -2.91 -13.58 8.14
C ALA A 126 -2.32 -14.04 6.79
N LEU A 127 -1.79 -13.09 6.00
CA LEU A 127 -1.12 -13.43 4.74
C LEU A 127 0.18 -14.21 4.97
N GLY A 128 0.99 -13.78 5.93
CA GLY A 128 2.26 -14.44 6.27
C GLY A 128 2.05 -15.86 6.74
N GLU A 129 1.11 -16.10 7.65
CA GLU A 129 0.74 -17.45 8.13
C GLU A 129 0.24 -18.35 6.98
N ARG A 130 -0.60 -17.80 6.09
CA ARG A 130 -1.07 -18.54 4.91
C ARG A 130 0.08 -18.92 3.98
N LEU A 131 0.99 -17.99 3.69
CA LEU A 131 2.15 -18.25 2.84
C LEU A 131 3.14 -19.23 3.49
N ALA A 132 3.30 -19.17 4.81
CA ALA A 132 4.14 -20.10 5.56
C ALA A 132 3.67 -21.55 5.39
N LEU A 133 2.35 -21.78 5.48
CA LEU A 133 1.76 -23.09 5.24
C LEU A 133 1.91 -23.54 3.78
N GLN A 134 1.76 -22.62 2.83
CA GLN A 134 1.83 -22.92 1.40
C GLN A 134 3.25 -23.20 0.90
N GLU A 135 4.25 -22.48 1.40
CA GLU A 135 5.64 -22.57 0.95
C GLU A 135 6.53 -23.44 1.86
N GLY A 136 6.01 -23.89 3.02
CA GLY A 136 6.77 -24.67 3.99
C GLY A 136 7.93 -23.90 4.63
N LYS A 137 7.80 -22.57 4.73
CA LYS A 137 8.83 -21.65 5.25
C LYS A 137 8.31 -20.90 6.47
N ALA A 138 9.18 -20.56 7.41
CA ALA A 138 8.82 -19.73 8.54
C ALA A 138 8.46 -18.30 8.08
N PHE A 139 7.43 -17.70 8.69
CA PHE A 139 7.09 -16.29 8.50
C PHE A 139 7.52 -15.48 9.73
N ASP A 140 8.36 -14.48 9.51
CA ASP A 140 8.85 -13.58 10.55
C ASP A 140 8.22 -12.18 10.39
N PHE A 141 7.64 -11.67 11.48
CA PHE A 141 7.12 -10.30 11.51
C PHE A 141 8.28 -9.32 11.70
N VAL A 142 8.24 -8.20 10.98
CA VAL A 142 9.28 -7.16 11.05
C VAL A 142 8.85 -6.05 11.99
N ALA A 143 9.61 -5.86 13.07
CA ALA A 143 9.46 -4.74 13.99
C ALA A 143 10.35 -3.56 13.60
N PRO A 144 10.02 -2.32 14.02
CA PRO A 144 10.91 -1.18 13.85
C PRO A 144 12.29 -1.44 14.48
N GLY A 145 13.35 -1.15 13.73
CA GLY A 145 14.74 -1.40 14.14
C GLY A 145 15.31 -2.73 13.66
N ASP A 146 14.46 -3.66 13.22
CA ASP A 146 14.91 -4.95 12.72
C ASP A 146 15.69 -4.81 11.41
N ASN A 147 16.71 -5.67 11.26
CA ASN A 147 17.41 -5.86 10.00
C ASN A 147 16.60 -6.81 9.10
N VAL A 148 16.43 -6.39 7.86
CA VAL A 148 15.77 -7.17 6.81
C VAL A 148 16.83 -7.48 5.77
N ALA A 149 17.10 -8.76 5.52
CA ALA A 149 18.04 -9.19 4.50
C ALA A 149 17.58 -10.49 3.85
N GLY A 150 17.73 -10.58 2.53
CA GLY A 150 17.37 -11.77 1.76
C GLY A 150 17.13 -11.47 0.29
N VAL A 151 16.59 -12.43 -0.44
CA VAL A 151 16.25 -12.29 -1.85
C VAL A 151 14.84 -11.73 -1.98
N TYR A 152 14.67 -10.63 -2.72
CA TYR A 152 13.33 -10.14 -3.06
C TYR A 152 12.67 -11.07 -4.09
N ARG A 153 11.62 -11.78 -3.67
CA ARG A 153 10.98 -12.85 -4.48
C ARG A 153 9.83 -12.38 -5.33
N LYS A 154 8.91 -11.62 -4.75
CA LYS A 154 7.66 -11.21 -5.39
C LYS A 154 7.03 -10.02 -4.69
N ARG A 155 6.30 -9.22 -5.47
CA ARG A 155 5.41 -8.17 -4.97
C ARG A 155 4.04 -8.75 -4.66
N LEU A 156 3.43 -8.27 -3.59
CA LEU A 156 2.11 -8.66 -3.11
C LEU A 156 1.25 -7.40 -2.98
N ALA A 157 0.06 -7.44 -3.55
CA ALA A 157 -0.93 -6.37 -3.40
C ALA A 157 -1.86 -6.72 -2.23
N LEU A 158 -1.84 -5.88 -1.20
CA LEU A 158 -2.70 -5.96 -0.02
C LEU A 158 -3.58 -4.70 0.05
N ALA A 159 -4.67 -4.74 0.82
CA ALA A 159 -5.47 -3.54 1.08
C ALA A 159 -4.64 -2.46 1.78
N SER A 160 -3.71 -2.88 2.65
CA SER A 160 -2.76 -2.01 3.35
C SER A 160 -1.69 -1.38 2.45
N GLY A 161 -1.60 -1.80 1.19
CA GLY A 161 -0.64 -1.31 0.21
C GLY A 161 0.18 -2.44 -0.41
N ARG A 162 1.25 -2.09 -1.11
CA ARG A 162 2.13 -3.07 -1.74
C ARG A 162 3.20 -3.55 -0.77
N TYR A 163 3.45 -4.85 -0.80
CA TYR A 163 4.44 -5.53 0.02
C TYR A 163 5.44 -6.30 -0.85
N ALA A 164 6.66 -6.43 -0.37
CA ALA A 164 7.69 -7.27 -0.92
C ALA A 164 7.89 -8.48 0.00
N MET A 165 7.98 -9.66 -0.59
CA MET A 165 8.42 -10.87 0.11
C MET A 165 9.95 -10.97 0.01
N ILE A 166 10.61 -10.94 1.17
CA ILE A 166 12.06 -11.10 1.29
C ILE A 166 12.33 -12.49 1.87
N ASP A 167 12.99 -13.35 1.10
CA ASP A 167 13.31 -14.74 1.45
C ASP A 167 14.77 -14.83 1.91
N ASN A 168 15.00 -15.22 3.15
CA ASN A 168 16.33 -15.33 3.73
C ASN A 168 16.89 -16.76 3.66
N GLY A 169 16.18 -17.69 3.01
CA GLY A 169 16.55 -19.10 2.87
C GLY A 169 16.03 -20.02 3.99
N LEU A 170 15.77 -19.49 5.18
CA LEU A 170 15.19 -20.23 6.32
C LEU A 170 13.70 -19.92 6.51
N GLY A 171 13.31 -18.71 6.15
CA GLY A 171 11.98 -18.17 6.25
C GLY A 171 11.82 -16.98 5.30
N PHE A 172 10.77 -16.20 5.52
CA PHE A 172 10.54 -14.98 4.78
C PHE A 172 9.89 -13.90 5.64
N GLN A 173 10.08 -12.67 5.19
CA GLN A 173 9.51 -11.47 5.77
C GLN A 173 8.65 -10.76 4.73
N LEU A 174 7.55 -10.14 5.18
CA LEU A 174 6.72 -9.27 4.37
C LEU A 174 6.95 -7.83 4.79
N VAL A 175 7.51 -7.03 3.89
CA VAL A 175 7.85 -5.63 4.16
C VAL A 175 7.19 -4.68 3.16
N PRO A 176 6.88 -3.44 3.53
CA PRO A 176 6.31 -2.48 2.58
C PRO A 176 7.23 -2.28 1.37
N TRP A 177 6.65 -2.38 0.18
CA TRP A 177 7.37 -2.25 -1.07
C TRP A 177 7.61 -0.76 -1.39
N THR A 178 8.79 -0.47 -1.93
CA THR A 178 9.14 0.85 -2.47
C THR A 178 9.56 0.72 -3.93
N PRO A 179 9.37 1.74 -4.79
CA PRO A 179 9.75 1.70 -6.21
C PRO A 179 11.21 1.29 -6.46
N SER A 180 12.11 1.60 -5.54
CA SER A 180 13.52 1.19 -5.61
C SER A 180 13.74 -0.33 -5.62
N LEU A 181 12.81 -1.12 -5.09
CA LEU A 181 12.86 -2.60 -5.09
C LEU A 181 12.51 -3.20 -6.44
N GLU A 182 11.79 -2.49 -7.32
CA GLU A 182 11.28 -3.06 -8.57
C GLU A 182 12.40 -3.69 -9.41
N LYS A 183 13.55 -3.01 -9.47
CA LYS A 183 14.74 -3.49 -10.21
C LYS A 183 15.53 -4.59 -9.49
N GLN A 184 15.11 -4.98 -8.28
CA GLN A 184 15.82 -5.94 -7.42
C GLN A 184 15.13 -7.29 -7.34
N ILE A 185 14.14 -7.57 -8.19
CA ILE A 185 13.51 -8.89 -8.25
C ILE A 185 14.58 -9.96 -8.46
N CYS A 186 14.52 -11.04 -7.68
CA CYS A 186 15.51 -12.12 -7.64
C CYS A 186 16.94 -11.71 -7.23
N ASN A 187 17.17 -10.47 -6.77
CA ASN A 187 18.45 -10.04 -6.20
C ASN A 187 18.41 -10.04 -4.67
N ALA A 188 19.60 -10.15 -4.06
CA ALA A 188 19.77 -9.93 -2.63
C ALA A 188 19.60 -8.45 -2.30
N VAL A 189 18.85 -8.17 -1.23
CA VAL A 189 18.61 -6.84 -0.69
C VAL A 189 18.81 -6.87 0.82
N SER A 190 19.22 -5.74 1.38
CA SER A 190 19.33 -5.53 2.82
C SER A 190 18.79 -4.16 3.21
N GLY A 191 18.31 -4.01 4.43
CA GLY A 191 17.84 -2.73 4.93
C GLY A 191 17.40 -2.81 6.39
N VAL A 192 17.05 -1.64 6.93
CA VAL A 192 16.61 -1.51 8.32
C VAL A 192 15.19 -0.98 8.36
N ALA A 193 14.32 -1.67 9.10
CA ALA A 193 12.95 -1.24 9.33
C ALA A 193 12.90 0.04 10.17
N LYS A 194 12.11 1.01 9.72
CA LYS A 194 11.93 2.31 10.37
C LYS A 194 10.64 2.33 11.18
N SER A 195 10.53 3.28 12.12
CA SER A 195 9.36 3.47 12.99
C SER A 195 8.09 3.86 12.24
N ASN A 196 8.21 4.48 11.07
CA ASN A 196 7.11 4.80 10.16
C ASN A 196 6.70 3.60 9.26
N ALA A 197 7.21 2.41 9.54
CA ALA A 197 7.04 1.20 8.75
C ALA A 197 7.57 1.27 7.30
N SER A 198 8.49 2.17 6.99
CA SER A 198 9.30 2.05 5.77
C SER A 198 10.55 1.21 6.03
N ILE A 199 11.19 0.73 4.96
CA ILE A 199 12.53 0.13 5.03
C ILE A 199 13.52 1.12 4.43
N ALA A 200 14.61 1.41 5.14
CA ALA A 200 15.75 2.07 4.51
C ALA A 200 16.61 0.99 3.85
N TRP A 201 16.54 0.94 2.53
CA TRP A 201 17.25 -0.05 1.73
C TRP A 201 18.71 0.32 1.51
N GLU A 202 19.57 -0.66 1.65
CA GLU A 202 20.96 -0.66 1.26
C GLU A 202 21.12 -1.74 0.17
N PHE A 203 21.21 -1.30 -1.09
CA PHE A 203 21.42 -2.19 -2.21
C PHE A 203 22.93 -2.42 -2.39
N SER A 204 23.39 -3.64 -2.17
CA SER A 204 24.76 -4.02 -2.54
C SER A 204 24.92 -3.93 -4.06
N GLN A 205 25.85 -3.11 -4.55
CA GLN A 205 26.20 -3.09 -5.97
C GLN A 205 26.68 -4.50 -6.38
N ARG A 206 26.15 -5.04 -7.48
CA ARG A 206 26.74 -6.23 -8.12
C ARG A 206 28.20 -5.89 -8.43
N ARG A 207 29.14 -6.61 -7.81
CA ARG A 207 30.46 -6.76 -8.40
C ARG A 207 30.25 -7.56 -9.67
N GLU A 208 30.26 -6.90 -10.82
CA GLU A 208 30.50 -7.60 -12.07
C GLU A 208 31.85 -8.28 -11.92
N ALA A 209 31.85 -9.61 -11.83
CA ALA A 209 33.07 -10.39 -11.94
C ALA A 209 33.56 -10.20 -13.38
N GLY A 210 34.46 -9.22 -13.57
CA GLY A 210 35.23 -9.10 -14.79
C GLY A 210 36.03 -10.37 -14.96
N ILE A 211 35.59 -11.23 -15.88
CA ILE A 211 36.41 -12.32 -16.37
C ILE A 211 37.47 -11.64 -17.25
N ALA A 212 38.64 -11.40 -16.67
CA ALA A 212 39.83 -11.14 -17.45
C ALA A 212 40.21 -12.44 -18.18
N MET A 213 40.21 -12.39 -19.50
CA MET A 213 40.93 -13.34 -20.36
C MET A 213 42.11 -12.59 -20.98
#